data_AF-A0AAW2TY89-F1
#
_entry.id   AF-A0AAW2TY89-F1
#
_cell.length_a   1.000
_cell.length_b   1.000
_cell.length_c   1.000
_cell.angle_alpha   90.00
_cell.angle_beta   90.00
_cell.angle_gamma   90.00
#
_symmetry.space_group_name_H-M   'P 1'
#
loop_
_entity.id
_entity.type
_entity.pdbx_description
1 polymer ?
#
loop_
_entity_poly.entity_id
_entity_poly.type
_entity_poly.pdbx_seq_one_letter_code
_entity_poly.pdbx_strand_id
1 'polypeptide(L)'
;MLRKKEDQDREKPQRHLFRFPHMGMWTKLRPGIWNFLEKASKLYELHLYTMGNKYYATEMAKLLDPKGELFSGRVISRGDDGEPFDSDDRVPKSKDLEGVLGMESAVVIIDDSVRVWPHNKLNLIVVERYIYFPCSRRQFGLPGPSLLEIDHDERPEDGTLASSLSVIQRIHENFFAHQSLDEADVRNILASEQRKILAGCRIVFSRVFPVGEANPHMHPLWQTAEQFGAVCINQIDEQVTHVVANSLGTDKVNWALSRGRFVVHPGWVEASALLYRRANEHDFAIKQQ
;
A
#
# COMPACT_ATOMS: atom_id res chain seq x y z
N MET A 1 25.66 11.61 10.27
CA MET A 1 24.24 11.48 10.67
C MET A 1 23.80 10.02 10.78
N LEU A 2 23.77 9.23 9.68
CA LEU A 2 23.25 7.85 9.70
C LEU A 2 23.95 6.90 10.68
N ARG A 3 25.29 6.94 10.79
CA ARG A 3 26.04 6.11 11.77
C ARG A 3 25.58 6.37 13.20
N LYS A 4 25.50 7.65 13.62
CA LYS A 4 24.99 8.04 14.94
C LYS A 4 23.55 7.55 15.18
N LYS A 5 22.66 7.67 14.18
CA LYS A 5 21.28 7.16 14.28
C LYS A 5 21.25 5.63 14.42
N GLU A 6 22.14 4.93 13.73
CA GLU A 6 22.26 3.47 13.84
C GLU A 6 22.81 3.04 15.19
N ASP A 7 23.83 3.73 15.72
CA ASP A 7 24.37 3.50 17.06
C ASP A 7 23.28 3.62 18.13
N GLN A 8 22.48 4.70 18.07
CA GLN A 8 21.32 4.90 18.95
C GLN A 8 20.26 3.81 18.79
N ASP A 9 20.07 3.32 17.57
CA ASP A 9 19.07 2.29 17.28
C ASP A 9 19.52 0.91 17.74
N ARG A 10 20.84 0.68 17.93
CA ARG A 10 21.37 -0.58 18.50
C ARG A 10 20.96 -0.80 19.94
N GLU A 11 20.73 0.27 20.69
CA GLU A 11 20.36 0.22 22.10
C GLU A 11 18.89 -0.17 22.30
N LYS A 12 18.09 -0.16 21.21
CA LYS A 12 16.67 -0.51 21.27
C LYS A 12 16.48 -2.03 21.23
N PRO A 13 15.47 -2.56 21.95
CA PRO A 13 15.10 -3.98 21.87
C PRO A 13 14.70 -4.39 20.45
N GLN A 14 14.03 -3.48 19.75
CA GLN A 14 13.59 -3.64 18.37
C GLN A 14 14.33 -2.66 17.47
N ARG A 15 15.37 -3.17 16.83
CA ARG A 15 16.21 -2.43 15.90
C ARG A 15 15.49 -2.26 14.56
N HIS A 16 15.69 -1.14 13.91
CA HIS A 16 15.10 -0.79 12.63
C HIS A 16 16.14 -0.26 11.62
N LEU A 17 17.27 0.32 12.05
CA LEU A 17 18.29 0.85 11.13
C LEU A 17 19.54 -0.03 11.15
N PHE A 18 19.93 -0.52 9.98
CA PHE A 18 21.03 -1.46 9.81
C PHE A 18 21.98 -1.00 8.71
N ARG A 19 23.27 -1.21 8.96
CA ARG A 19 24.32 -1.07 7.95
C ARG A 19 24.80 -2.45 7.54
N PHE A 20 24.86 -2.70 6.24
CA PHE A 20 25.41 -3.91 5.62
C PHE A 20 26.66 -3.55 4.82
N PRO A 21 27.86 -3.52 5.45
CA PRO A 21 29.08 -3.10 4.77
C PRO A 21 29.42 -3.97 3.55
N HIS A 22 29.20 -5.29 3.65
CA HIS A 22 29.45 -6.25 2.57
C HIS A 22 28.51 -6.08 1.36
N MET A 23 27.35 -5.45 1.56
CA MET A 23 26.42 -5.10 0.48
C MET A 23 26.53 -3.64 0.05
N GLY A 24 27.36 -2.84 0.72
CA GLY A 24 27.40 -1.38 0.51
C GLY A 24 26.06 -0.69 0.80
N MET A 25 25.20 -1.26 1.65
CA MET A 25 23.79 -0.88 1.79
C MET A 25 23.42 -0.44 3.20
N TRP A 26 22.46 0.47 3.30
CA TRP A 26 21.70 0.77 4.51
C TRP A 26 20.28 0.24 4.37
N THR A 27 19.77 -0.41 5.42
CA THR A 27 18.39 -0.89 5.47
C THR A 27 17.69 -0.25 6.64
N LYS A 28 16.51 0.31 6.37
CA LYS A 28 15.59 0.77 7.40
C LYS A 28 14.35 -0.12 7.33
N LEU A 29 14.06 -0.79 8.42
CA LEU A 29 12.81 -1.51 8.61
C LEU A 29 11.68 -0.52 8.87
N ARG A 30 10.54 -0.78 8.25
CA ARG A 30 9.33 0.01 8.42
C ARG A 30 8.84 -0.11 9.87
N PRO A 31 8.48 1.00 10.54
CA PRO A 31 7.97 0.97 11.91
C PRO A 31 6.81 -0.01 12.08
N GLY A 32 6.84 -0.79 13.16
CA GLY A 32 5.81 -1.79 13.48
C GLY A 32 6.04 -3.20 12.91
N ILE A 33 7.13 -3.41 12.15
CA ILE A 33 7.42 -4.69 11.47
C ILE A 33 7.43 -5.91 12.40
N TRP A 34 7.97 -5.77 13.62
CA TRP A 34 8.11 -6.89 14.54
C TRP A 34 6.75 -7.37 15.05
N ASN A 35 5.89 -6.44 15.46
CA ASN A 35 4.50 -6.74 15.85
C ASN A 35 3.68 -7.23 14.66
N PHE A 36 3.92 -6.68 13.46
CA PHE A 36 3.27 -7.16 12.24
C PHE A 36 3.60 -8.63 11.98
N LEU A 37 4.88 -8.99 11.92
CA LEU A 37 5.32 -10.37 11.64
C LEU A 37 4.86 -11.36 12.72
N GLU A 38 4.95 -10.98 14.00
CA GLU A 38 4.49 -11.83 15.11
C GLU A 38 3.00 -12.13 15.02
N LYS A 39 2.16 -11.14 14.69
CA LYS A 39 0.71 -11.34 14.60
C LYS A 39 0.30 -11.99 13.30
N ALA A 40 0.94 -11.64 12.19
CA ALA A 40 0.68 -12.23 10.89
C ALA A 40 1.04 -13.72 10.87
N SER A 41 2.15 -14.14 11.49
CA SER A 41 2.56 -15.56 11.52
C SER A 41 1.62 -16.48 12.30
N LYS A 42 0.77 -15.91 13.17
CA LYS A 42 -0.29 -16.65 13.88
C LYS A 42 -1.52 -16.92 13.01
N LEU A 43 -1.62 -16.24 11.87
CA LEU A 43 -2.79 -16.26 10.98
C LEU A 43 -2.45 -16.79 9.57
N TYR A 44 -1.21 -16.58 9.12
CA TYR A 44 -0.77 -16.87 7.76
C TYR A 44 0.57 -17.60 7.76
N GLU A 45 0.75 -18.49 6.80
CA GLU A 45 2.07 -18.95 6.40
C GLU A 45 2.77 -17.83 5.60
N LEU A 46 3.93 -17.36 6.07
CA LEU A 46 4.58 -16.19 5.51
C LEU A 46 5.56 -16.56 4.39
N HIS A 47 5.44 -15.86 3.26
CA HIS A 47 6.37 -15.91 2.12
C HIS A 47 7.05 -14.54 1.94
N LEU A 48 8.35 -14.53 1.62
CA LEU A 48 9.08 -13.33 1.21
C LEU A 48 9.30 -13.36 -0.30
N TYR A 49 8.65 -12.48 -1.06
CA TYR A 49 8.83 -12.38 -2.52
C TYR A 49 9.42 -11.02 -2.91
N THR A 50 10.68 -11.00 -3.36
CA THR A 50 11.36 -9.79 -3.81
C THR A 50 11.86 -9.85 -5.26
N MET A 51 11.89 -8.69 -5.92
CA MET A 51 12.58 -8.51 -7.21
C MET A 51 14.10 -8.31 -7.04
N GLY A 52 14.61 -8.31 -5.81
CA GLY A 52 16.04 -8.35 -5.52
C GLY A 52 16.62 -9.74 -5.81
N ASN A 53 17.93 -9.80 -6.01
CA ASN A 53 18.61 -11.07 -6.23
C ASN A 53 18.61 -11.96 -4.97
N LYS A 54 18.96 -13.24 -5.15
CA LYS A 54 19.02 -14.25 -4.08
C LYS A 54 19.87 -13.85 -2.89
N TYR A 55 21.00 -13.18 -3.14
CA TYR A 55 21.89 -12.71 -2.09
C TYR A 55 21.20 -11.68 -1.19
N TYR A 56 20.57 -10.67 -1.81
CA TYR A 56 19.77 -9.67 -1.10
C TYR A 56 18.62 -10.31 -0.33
N ALA A 57 17.85 -11.19 -0.96
CA ALA A 57 16.70 -11.85 -0.34
C ALA A 57 17.13 -12.66 0.90
N THR A 58 18.24 -13.39 0.81
CA THR A 58 18.80 -14.18 1.91
C THR A 58 19.18 -13.31 3.11
N GLU A 59 19.85 -12.17 2.86
CA GLU A 59 20.26 -11.25 3.94
C GLU A 59 19.05 -10.57 4.60
N MET A 60 18.03 -10.19 3.82
CA MET A 60 16.80 -9.62 4.38
C MET A 60 15.99 -10.66 5.16
N ALA A 61 15.92 -11.91 4.69
CA ALA A 61 15.25 -12.99 5.40
C ALA A 61 15.92 -13.25 6.76
N LYS A 62 17.26 -13.34 6.83
CA LYS A 62 17.99 -13.49 8.10
C LYS A 62 17.77 -12.31 9.06
N LEU A 63 17.66 -11.10 8.52
CA LEU A 63 17.43 -9.91 9.33
C LEU A 63 16.03 -9.91 9.95
N LEU A 64 15.01 -10.30 9.19
CA LEU A 64 13.61 -10.32 9.64
C LEU A 64 13.26 -11.58 10.45
N ASP A 65 13.92 -12.70 10.16
CA ASP A 65 13.66 -14.02 10.74
C ASP A 65 14.98 -14.72 11.08
N PRO A 66 15.70 -14.27 12.11
CA PRO A 66 17.03 -14.80 12.45
C PRO A 66 17.01 -16.27 12.89
N LYS A 67 15.85 -16.80 13.31
CA LYS A 67 15.67 -18.20 13.71
C LYS A 67 15.18 -19.10 12.58
N GLY A 68 14.67 -18.53 11.48
CA GLY A 68 14.08 -19.29 10.37
C GLY A 68 12.68 -19.85 10.65
N GLU A 69 11.99 -19.31 11.66
CA GLU A 69 10.68 -19.79 12.12
C GLU A 69 9.52 -19.17 11.32
N LEU A 70 9.71 -17.97 10.77
CA LEU A 70 8.66 -17.23 10.06
C LEU A 70 8.55 -17.64 8.60
N PHE A 71 9.67 -17.62 7.86
CA PHE A 71 9.66 -17.91 6.43
C PHE A 71 10.03 -19.36 6.12
N SER A 72 10.80 -20.04 6.98
CA SER A 72 11.18 -21.46 6.81
C SER A 72 11.62 -21.86 5.39
N GLY A 73 12.35 -20.96 4.70
CA GLY A 73 12.81 -21.19 3.31
C GLY A 73 11.86 -20.72 2.20
N ARG A 74 10.65 -20.23 2.54
CA ARG A 74 9.67 -19.63 1.61
C ARG A 74 10.09 -18.23 1.15
N VAL A 75 11.26 -18.15 0.52
CA VAL A 75 11.87 -16.92 0.00
C VAL A 75 12.01 -17.04 -1.51
N ILE A 76 11.31 -16.18 -2.25
CA ILE A 76 11.33 -16.09 -3.71
C ILE A 76 12.09 -14.81 -4.09
N SER A 77 13.13 -14.97 -4.90
CA SER A 77 13.98 -13.86 -5.35
C SER A 77 14.09 -13.81 -6.86
N ARG A 78 14.50 -12.67 -7.42
CA ARG A 78 14.74 -12.54 -8.87
C ARG A 78 15.87 -13.47 -9.29
N GLY A 79 15.59 -14.34 -10.27
CA GLY A 79 16.52 -15.31 -10.83
C GLY A 79 16.39 -16.72 -10.23
N ASP A 80 15.48 -16.96 -9.28
CA ASP A 80 15.12 -18.33 -8.84
C ASP A 80 14.09 -18.99 -9.78
N ASP A 81 13.43 -18.18 -10.61
CA ASP A 81 12.41 -18.51 -11.61
C ASP A 81 12.91 -19.33 -12.82
N GLY A 82 14.17 -19.80 -12.80
CA GLY A 82 14.71 -20.68 -13.84
C GLY A 82 14.86 -20.04 -15.22
N GLU A 83 14.58 -18.73 -15.35
CA GLU A 83 14.71 -17.97 -16.58
C GLU A 83 16.15 -18.07 -17.12
N PRO A 84 16.34 -18.53 -18.37
CA PRO A 84 17.66 -18.64 -18.96
C PRO A 84 18.37 -17.28 -18.98
N PHE A 85 19.70 -17.31 -18.83
CA PHE A 85 20.56 -16.12 -18.82
C PHE A 85 20.40 -15.17 -20.03
N ASP A 86 19.68 -15.61 -21.08
CA ASP A 86 19.36 -14.88 -22.32
C ASP A 86 17.95 -14.24 -22.35
N SER A 87 17.22 -14.18 -21.22
CA SER A 87 15.94 -13.46 -21.18
C SER A 87 16.17 -11.98 -21.51
N ASP A 88 15.56 -11.47 -22.59
CA ASP A 88 15.67 -10.07 -23.01
C ASP A 88 15.35 -9.13 -21.83
N ASP A 89 16.36 -8.42 -21.31
CA ASP A 89 16.28 -7.48 -20.18
C ASP A 89 15.25 -6.35 -20.40
N ARG A 90 14.66 -6.26 -21.61
CA ARG A 90 13.59 -5.34 -21.98
C ARG A 90 12.20 -5.78 -21.52
N VAL A 91 11.98 -7.06 -21.19
CA VAL A 91 10.67 -7.51 -20.69
C VAL A 91 10.54 -7.13 -19.21
N PRO A 92 9.52 -6.34 -18.81
CA PRO A 92 9.29 -6.04 -17.40
C PRO A 92 9.00 -7.34 -16.65
N LYS A 93 9.90 -7.71 -15.73
CA LYS A 93 9.74 -8.91 -14.92
C LYS A 93 8.57 -8.72 -13.96
N SER A 94 7.60 -9.61 -14.04
CA SER A 94 6.44 -9.70 -13.16
C SER A 94 6.66 -10.73 -12.05
N LYS A 95 5.83 -10.63 -11.02
CA LYS A 95 5.59 -11.65 -10.01
C LYS A 95 4.27 -12.34 -10.31
N ASP A 96 4.18 -13.59 -9.89
CA ASP A 96 2.97 -14.38 -9.86
C ASP A 96 2.94 -15.25 -8.59
N LEU A 97 1.96 -16.14 -8.49
CA LEU A 97 1.84 -17.04 -7.35
C LEU A 97 2.50 -18.40 -7.63
N GLU A 98 3.29 -18.53 -8.68
CA GLU A 98 4.08 -19.74 -8.91
C GLU A 98 5.14 -19.87 -7.82
N GLY A 99 5.23 -21.06 -7.21
CA GLY A 99 6.09 -21.29 -6.04
C GLY A 99 5.54 -20.80 -4.70
N VAL A 100 4.36 -20.16 -4.67
CA VAL A 100 3.60 -19.94 -3.43
C VAL A 100 2.74 -21.17 -3.17
N LEU A 101 2.86 -21.76 -1.98
CA LEU A 101 2.07 -22.93 -1.61
C LEU A 101 0.66 -22.48 -1.23
N GLY A 102 -0.36 -23.14 -1.79
CA GLY A 102 -1.76 -22.90 -1.45
C GLY A 102 -2.66 -22.58 -2.66
N MET A 103 -3.95 -22.46 -2.39
CA MET A 103 -4.93 -22.03 -3.38
C MET A 103 -4.85 -20.51 -3.55
N GLU A 104 -4.91 -19.99 -4.78
CA GLU A 104 -4.96 -18.55 -5.02
C GLU A 104 -6.11 -17.86 -4.25
N SER A 105 -7.23 -18.57 -4.04
CA SER A 105 -8.36 -18.10 -3.23
C SER A 105 -8.03 -17.90 -1.75
N ALA A 106 -6.88 -18.37 -1.25
CA ALA A 106 -6.42 -18.24 0.13
C ALA A 106 -5.14 -17.39 0.27
N VAL A 107 -4.60 -16.85 -0.82
CA VAL A 107 -3.35 -16.07 -0.81
C VAL A 107 -3.63 -14.58 -0.77
N VAL A 108 -3.05 -13.88 0.21
CA VAL A 108 -3.07 -12.41 0.31
C VAL A 108 -1.67 -11.87 0.02
N ILE A 109 -1.59 -10.85 -0.84
CA ILE A 109 -0.33 -10.20 -1.23
C ILE A 109 -0.28 -8.81 -0.60
N ILE A 110 0.84 -8.42 0.00
CA ILE A 110 1.09 -7.05 0.47
C ILE A 110 2.31 -6.53 -0.30
N ASP A 111 2.10 -5.56 -1.17
CA ASP A 111 3.15 -5.01 -2.05
C ASP A 111 2.82 -3.55 -2.39
N ASP A 112 3.85 -2.70 -2.56
CA ASP A 112 3.66 -1.30 -2.97
C ASP A 112 3.52 -1.13 -4.49
N SER A 113 3.78 -2.18 -5.26
CA SER A 113 3.91 -2.09 -6.71
C SER A 113 2.88 -2.95 -7.45
N VAL A 114 1.69 -2.39 -7.72
CA VAL A 114 0.63 -3.05 -8.52
C VAL A 114 1.14 -3.57 -9.87
N ARG A 115 2.08 -2.86 -10.51
CA ARG A 115 2.58 -3.20 -11.84
C ARG A 115 3.32 -4.53 -11.90
N VAL A 116 3.91 -5.00 -10.80
CA VAL A 116 4.61 -6.28 -10.80
C VAL A 116 3.66 -7.46 -10.64
N TRP A 117 2.37 -7.23 -10.33
CA TRP A 117 1.35 -8.28 -10.17
C TRP A 117 0.25 -8.16 -11.24
N PRO A 118 0.55 -8.39 -12.54
CA PRO A 118 -0.41 -8.17 -13.61
C PRO A 118 -1.66 -9.05 -13.52
N HIS A 119 -1.51 -10.27 -12.99
CA HIS A 119 -2.57 -11.29 -12.96
C HIS A 119 -3.23 -11.49 -11.58
N ASN A 120 -2.61 -11.03 -10.49
CA ASN A 120 -3.11 -11.26 -9.12
C ASN A 120 -3.49 -9.97 -8.38
N LYS A 121 -3.93 -8.94 -9.12
CA LYS A 121 -4.34 -7.64 -8.54
C LYS A 121 -5.46 -7.77 -7.51
N LEU A 122 -6.33 -8.77 -7.65
CA LEU A 122 -7.44 -9.00 -6.74
C LEU A 122 -7.01 -9.58 -5.40
N ASN A 123 -5.80 -10.14 -5.31
CA ASN A 123 -5.19 -10.64 -4.07
C ASN A 123 -4.37 -9.56 -3.36
N LEU A 124 -4.19 -8.39 -3.98
CA LEU A 124 -3.21 -7.41 -3.58
C LEU A 124 -3.79 -6.34 -2.65
N ILE A 125 -3.24 -6.30 -1.44
CA ILE A 125 -3.31 -5.17 -0.52
C ILE A 125 -2.18 -4.21 -0.88
N VAL A 126 -2.52 -3.17 -1.64
CA VAL A 126 -1.57 -2.11 -2.01
C VAL A 126 -1.22 -1.28 -0.79
N VAL A 127 0.07 -1.10 -0.54
CA VAL A 127 0.58 -0.25 0.56
C VAL A 127 1.39 0.92 0.04
N GLU A 128 1.48 1.99 0.84
CA GLU A 128 2.33 3.12 0.47
C GLU A 128 3.80 2.66 0.43
N ARG A 129 4.55 3.08 -0.60
CA ARG A 129 5.98 2.81 -0.69
C ARG A 129 6.71 3.47 0.46
N TYR A 130 7.49 2.68 1.19
CA TYR A 130 8.29 3.18 2.31
C TYR A 130 9.59 3.85 1.81
N ILE A 131 9.65 5.19 1.87
CA ILE A 131 10.79 5.97 1.36
C ILE A 131 11.47 6.72 2.50
N TYR A 132 12.26 5.97 3.27
CA TYR A 132 13.02 6.54 4.37
C TYR A 132 14.23 7.34 3.90
N PHE A 133 14.98 6.83 2.93
CA PHE A 133 16.26 7.42 2.51
C PHE A 133 16.11 8.44 1.37
N PRO A 134 16.90 9.55 1.39
CA PRO A 134 16.89 10.56 0.33
C PRO A 134 17.27 10.00 -1.05
N CYS A 135 18.21 9.05 -1.10
CA CYS A 135 18.66 8.46 -2.36
C CYS A 135 17.54 7.68 -3.06
N SER A 136 16.76 6.90 -2.30
CA SER A 136 15.59 6.17 -2.83
C SER A 136 14.55 7.15 -3.37
N ARG A 137 14.28 8.25 -2.66
CA ARG A 137 13.32 9.28 -3.12
C ARG A 137 13.72 9.88 -4.47
N ARG A 138 15.00 10.24 -4.62
CA ARG A 138 15.57 10.75 -5.88
C ARG A 138 15.53 9.72 -7.00
N GLN A 139 15.84 8.46 -6.72
CA GLN A 139 15.78 7.37 -7.70
C GLN A 139 14.37 7.21 -8.29
N PHE A 140 13.33 7.47 -7.50
CA PHE A 140 11.94 7.45 -7.96
C PHE A 140 11.44 8.78 -8.52
N GLY A 141 12.29 9.82 -8.61
CA GLY A 141 11.90 11.14 -9.13
C GLY A 141 10.85 11.86 -8.30
N LEU A 142 10.71 11.52 -7.01
CA LEU A 142 9.67 12.08 -6.15
C LEU A 142 10.11 13.43 -5.55
N PRO A 143 9.25 14.47 -5.58
CA PRO A 143 9.57 15.78 -5.02
C PRO A 143 9.53 15.78 -3.49
N GLY A 144 10.13 16.81 -2.88
CA GLY A 144 10.11 17.03 -1.44
C GLY A 144 11.10 16.15 -0.65
N PRO A 145 11.16 16.33 0.68
CA PRO A 145 12.10 15.61 1.54
C PRO A 145 11.67 14.15 1.82
N SER A 146 12.64 13.30 2.12
CA SER A 146 12.44 11.94 2.65
C SER A 146 12.15 11.92 4.16
N LEU A 147 11.68 10.79 4.69
CA LEU A 147 11.39 10.64 6.13
C LEU A 147 12.63 10.90 7.00
N LEU A 148 13.82 10.53 6.52
CA LEU A 148 15.08 10.83 7.19
C LEU A 148 15.39 12.33 7.23
N GLU A 149 15.07 13.08 6.18
CA GLU A 149 15.36 14.52 6.09
C GLU A 149 14.43 15.36 6.97
N ILE A 150 13.17 14.94 7.13
CA ILE A 150 12.21 15.60 8.04
C ILE A 150 12.30 15.11 9.48
N ASP A 151 13.15 14.11 9.75
CA ASP A 151 13.29 13.45 11.05
C ASP A 151 11.94 12.98 11.65
N HIS A 152 11.06 12.49 10.77
CA HIS A 152 9.72 12.04 11.13
C HIS A 152 9.40 10.77 10.32
N ASP A 153 9.14 9.67 11.03
CA ASP A 153 8.90 8.33 10.47
C ASP A 153 7.44 7.92 10.75
N GLU A 154 7.01 6.79 10.18
CA GLU A 154 5.67 6.25 10.45
C GLU A 154 5.50 5.86 11.92
N ARG A 155 4.27 5.98 12.43
CA ARG A 155 3.90 5.53 13.77
C ARG A 155 3.55 4.03 13.77
N PRO A 156 4.13 3.20 14.65
CA PRO A 156 3.81 1.78 14.72
C PRO A 156 2.33 1.46 14.98
N GLU A 157 1.61 2.33 15.69
CA GLU A 157 0.24 2.12 16.14
C GLU A 157 -0.83 2.36 15.06
N ASP A 158 -0.56 3.23 14.10
CA ASP A 158 -1.55 3.66 13.10
C ASP A 158 -0.98 3.97 11.71
N GLY A 159 0.29 3.62 11.48
CA GLY A 159 0.95 3.66 10.19
C GLY A 159 0.54 2.51 9.27
N THR A 160 1.35 2.28 8.24
CA THR A 160 0.94 1.39 7.15
C THR A 160 0.88 -0.07 7.60
N LEU A 161 1.87 -0.56 8.37
CA LEU A 161 1.85 -1.95 8.83
C LEU A 161 0.73 -2.23 9.82
N ALA A 162 0.36 -1.27 10.68
CA ALA A 162 -0.80 -1.41 11.56
C ALA A 162 -2.11 -1.50 10.75
N SER A 163 -2.22 -0.69 9.69
CA SER A 163 -3.35 -0.69 8.77
C SER A 163 -3.44 -2.03 8.03
N SER A 164 -2.34 -2.49 7.40
CA SER A 164 -2.28 -3.78 6.72
C SER A 164 -2.57 -4.95 7.65
N LEU A 165 -2.05 -4.93 8.88
CA LEU A 165 -2.33 -5.96 9.88
C LEU A 165 -3.83 -6.06 10.18
N SER A 166 -4.47 -4.91 10.38
CA SER A 166 -5.91 -4.85 10.66
C SER A 166 -6.73 -5.42 9.49
N VAL A 167 -6.29 -5.19 8.24
CA VAL A 167 -6.95 -5.73 7.04
C VAL A 167 -6.80 -7.25 6.97
N ILE A 168 -5.57 -7.78 7.10
CA ILE A 168 -5.37 -9.24 7.01
C ILE A 168 -6.06 -9.99 8.16
N GLN A 169 -6.17 -9.39 9.34
CA GLN A 169 -6.95 -9.95 10.45
C GLN A 169 -8.43 -10.12 10.07
N ARG A 170 -9.06 -9.08 9.51
CA ARG A 170 -10.46 -9.14 9.05
C ARG A 170 -10.64 -10.11 7.89
N ILE A 171 -9.70 -10.16 6.95
CA ILE A 171 -9.76 -11.12 5.85
C ILE A 171 -9.70 -12.55 6.39
N HIS A 172 -8.76 -12.84 7.29
CA HIS A 172 -8.63 -14.14 7.91
C HIS A 172 -9.91 -14.54 8.68
N GLU A 173 -10.43 -13.66 9.54
CA GLU A 173 -11.67 -13.89 10.28
C GLU A 173 -12.85 -14.18 9.34
N ASN A 174 -13.05 -13.37 8.31
CA ASN A 174 -14.12 -13.57 7.33
C ASN A 174 -13.92 -14.86 6.52
N PHE A 175 -12.68 -15.18 6.13
CA PHE A 175 -12.37 -16.38 5.35
C PHE A 175 -12.75 -17.65 6.11
N PHE A 176 -12.31 -17.77 7.37
CA PHE A 176 -12.60 -18.93 8.21
C PHE A 176 -14.00 -18.92 8.85
N ALA A 177 -14.79 -17.86 8.67
CA ALA A 177 -16.20 -17.82 9.04
C ALA A 177 -17.12 -18.51 8.01
N HIS A 178 -16.63 -18.82 6.80
CA HIS A 178 -17.41 -19.58 5.81
C HIS A 178 -17.61 -21.03 6.25
N GLN A 179 -18.75 -21.62 5.90
CA GLN A 179 -19.06 -23.01 6.26
C GLN A 179 -18.16 -24.01 5.53
N SER A 180 -17.78 -23.70 4.29
CA SER A 180 -16.84 -24.48 3.48
C SER A 180 -15.71 -23.58 2.97
N LEU A 181 -14.49 -24.13 2.94
CA LEU A 181 -13.33 -23.42 2.38
C LEU A 181 -13.44 -23.22 0.87
N ASP A 182 -14.20 -24.07 0.17
CA ASP A 182 -14.43 -23.93 -1.28
C ASP A 182 -15.29 -22.71 -1.64
N GLU A 183 -16.03 -22.18 -0.67
CA GLU A 183 -16.85 -20.97 -0.82
C GLU A 183 -16.07 -19.70 -0.43
N ALA A 184 -14.93 -19.86 0.24
CA ALA A 184 -14.13 -18.76 0.73
C ALA A 184 -13.10 -18.31 -0.32
N ASP A 185 -13.15 -17.03 -0.68
CA ASP A 185 -12.19 -16.42 -1.60
C ASP A 185 -11.74 -15.06 -1.07
N VAL A 186 -10.46 -14.96 -0.71
CA VAL A 186 -9.83 -13.73 -0.20
C VAL A 186 -10.01 -12.55 -1.15
N ARG A 187 -10.12 -12.78 -2.46
CA ARG A 187 -10.35 -11.73 -3.47
C ARG A 187 -11.71 -11.07 -3.28
N ASN A 188 -12.75 -11.89 -3.07
CA ASN A 188 -14.11 -11.42 -2.83
C ASN A 188 -14.24 -10.75 -1.46
N ILE A 189 -13.58 -11.31 -0.46
CA ILE A 189 -13.55 -10.76 0.90
C ILE A 189 -12.85 -9.41 0.91
N LEU A 190 -11.66 -9.30 0.30
CA LEU A 190 -10.92 -8.05 0.16
C LEU A 190 -11.73 -6.99 -0.58
N ALA A 191 -12.37 -7.34 -1.69
CA ALA A 191 -13.24 -6.42 -2.43
C ALA A 191 -14.45 -5.94 -1.59
N SER A 192 -14.98 -6.80 -0.70
CA SER A 192 -16.04 -6.41 0.24
C SER A 192 -15.52 -5.45 1.31
N GLU A 193 -14.35 -5.72 1.88
CA GLU A 193 -13.68 -4.83 2.84
C GLU A 193 -13.34 -3.47 2.23
N GLN A 194 -12.84 -3.44 0.99
CA GLN A 194 -12.54 -2.20 0.26
C GLN A 194 -13.79 -1.34 0.09
N ARG A 195 -14.92 -1.92 -0.34
CA ARG A 195 -16.17 -1.19 -0.56
C ARG A 195 -16.74 -0.54 0.69
N LYS A 196 -16.39 -1.01 1.89
CA LYS A 196 -16.87 -0.40 3.14
C LYS A 196 -16.20 0.95 3.44
N ILE A 197 -15.04 1.23 2.85
CA ILE A 197 -14.19 2.36 3.23
C ILE A 197 -14.82 3.71 2.84
N LEU A 198 -15.25 3.84 1.58
CA LEU A 198 -15.91 5.05 1.07
C LEU A 198 -17.42 4.84 0.87
N ALA A 199 -18.00 3.79 1.45
CA ALA A 199 -19.44 3.55 1.43
C ALA A 199 -20.22 4.80 1.87
N GLY A 200 -21.26 5.14 1.13
CA GLY A 200 -22.08 6.33 1.37
C GLY A 200 -21.46 7.65 0.86
N CYS A 201 -20.25 7.63 0.28
CA CYS A 201 -19.68 8.81 -0.35
C CYS A 201 -20.18 8.93 -1.79
N ARG A 202 -20.89 10.01 -2.09
CA ARG A 202 -21.16 10.46 -3.45
C ARG A 202 -20.19 11.58 -3.83
N ILE A 203 -19.32 11.32 -4.81
CA ILE A 203 -18.15 12.14 -5.14
C ILE A 203 -18.33 12.79 -6.50
N VAL A 204 -17.99 14.08 -6.61
CA VAL A 204 -17.79 14.77 -7.89
C VAL A 204 -16.37 15.34 -7.95
N PHE A 205 -15.71 15.19 -9.09
CA PHE A 205 -14.37 15.74 -9.31
C PHE A 205 -14.42 17.13 -9.96
N SER A 206 -13.49 18.00 -9.57
CA SER A 206 -13.36 19.36 -10.10
C SER A 206 -11.89 19.72 -10.36
N ARG A 207 -11.55 20.02 -11.63
CA ARG A 207 -10.16 20.31 -12.08
C ARG A 207 -9.13 19.22 -11.72
N VAL A 208 -9.58 17.97 -11.60
CA VAL A 208 -8.68 16.82 -11.41
C VAL A 208 -8.30 16.19 -12.75
N PHE A 209 -9.22 16.19 -13.71
CA PHE A 209 -9.02 15.65 -15.06
C PHE A 209 -9.11 16.78 -16.09
N PRO A 210 -8.50 16.63 -17.28
CA PRO A 210 -8.62 17.60 -18.36
C PRO A 210 -10.09 17.94 -18.70
N VAL A 211 -10.36 19.20 -19.04
CA VAL A 211 -11.69 19.63 -19.46
C VAL A 211 -12.01 18.98 -20.82
N GLY A 212 -13.13 18.28 -20.91
CA GLY A 212 -13.52 17.55 -22.12
C GLY A 212 -12.96 16.13 -22.21
N GLU A 213 -12.39 15.59 -21.12
CA GLU A 213 -12.04 14.18 -21.02
C GLU A 213 -13.25 13.30 -21.38
N ALA A 214 -13.11 12.48 -22.42
CA ALA A 214 -14.21 11.67 -22.95
C ALA A 214 -14.61 10.57 -21.96
N ASN A 215 -13.65 10.03 -21.20
CA ASN A 215 -13.84 8.90 -20.30
C ASN A 215 -13.28 9.18 -18.90
N PRO A 216 -13.86 10.11 -18.12
CA PRO A 216 -13.38 10.44 -16.77
C PRO A 216 -13.45 9.24 -15.80
N HIS A 217 -14.36 8.29 -16.06
CA HIS A 217 -14.49 7.04 -15.31
C HIS A 217 -13.29 6.09 -15.49
N MET A 218 -12.49 6.27 -16.53
CA MET A 218 -11.24 5.51 -16.74
C MET A 218 -10.05 6.11 -15.98
N HIS A 219 -10.22 7.28 -15.35
CA HIS A 219 -9.13 7.88 -14.59
C HIS A 219 -8.84 7.05 -13.32
N PRO A 220 -7.56 6.75 -12.99
CA PRO A 220 -7.21 5.89 -11.86
C PRO A 220 -7.83 6.32 -10.53
N LEU A 221 -7.86 7.63 -10.25
CA LEU A 221 -8.48 8.17 -9.03
C LEU A 221 -10.00 7.92 -8.97
N TRP A 222 -10.71 7.97 -10.10
CA TRP A 222 -12.14 7.66 -10.18
C TRP A 222 -12.36 6.18 -9.89
N GLN A 223 -11.62 5.31 -10.59
CA GLN A 223 -11.69 3.86 -10.40
C GLN A 223 -11.36 3.45 -8.97
N THR A 224 -10.35 4.10 -8.36
CA THR A 224 -9.99 3.87 -6.95
C THR A 224 -11.13 4.25 -6.02
N ALA A 225 -11.76 5.42 -6.23
CA ALA A 225 -12.89 5.84 -5.41
C ALA A 225 -14.06 4.83 -5.48
N GLU A 226 -14.41 4.37 -6.68
CA GLU A 226 -15.49 3.39 -6.88
C GLU A 226 -15.14 2.00 -6.34
N GLN A 227 -13.90 1.54 -6.54
CA GLN A 227 -13.40 0.28 -5.97
C GLN A 227 -13.56 0.27 -4.44
N PHE A 228 -13.31 1.42 -3.80
CA PHE A 228 -13.43 1.58 -2.35
C PHE A 228 -14.86 1.96 -1.90
N GLY A 229 -15.86 1.86 -2.79
CA GLY A 229 -17.28 1.92 -2.47
C GLY A 229 -17.93 3.29 -2.56
N ALA A 230 -17.23 4.30 -3.09
CA ALA A 230 -17.86 5.57 -3.43
C ALA A 230 -18.72 5.44 -4.70
N VAL A 231 -19.68 6.36 -4.85
CA VAL A 231 -20.42 6.57 -6.09
C VAL A 231 -19.93 7.86 -6.73
N CYS A 232 -19.22 7.74 -7.86
CA CYS A 232 -18.69 8.89 -8.57
C CYS A 232 -19.69 9.40 -9.62
N ILE A 233 -19.86 10.72 -9.71
CA ILE A 233 -20.78 11.35 -10.66
C ILE A 233 -20.14 12.53 -11.39
N ASN A 234 -20.64 12.81 -12.59
CA ASN A 234 -20.12 13.87 -13.44
C ASN A 234 -20.69 15.25 -13.09
N GLN A 235 -21.97 15.28 -12.70
CA GLN A 235 -22.73 16.50 -12.42
C GLN A 235 -23.17 16.53 -10.97
N ILE A 236 -23.30 17.74 -10.42
CA ILE A 236 -23.74 17.94 -9.04
C ILE A 236 -25.22 17.60 -8.91
N ASP A 237 -25.55 16.89 -7.84
CA ASP A 237 -26.90 16.73 -7.33
C ASP A 237 -26.92 16.96 -5.79
N GLU A 238 -28.11 17.02 -5.21
CA GLU A 238 -28.29 17.28 -3.77
C GLU A 238 -27.72 16.16 -2.87
N GLN A 239 -27.46 14.97 -3.42
CA GLN A 239 -26.90 13.83 -2.70
C GLN A 239 -25.37 13.85 -2.67
N VAL A 240 -24.71 14.77 -3.39
CA VAL A 240 -23.24 14.89 -3.35
C VAL A 240 -22.78 15.18 -1.94
N THR A 241 -21.82 14.39 -1.49
CA THR A 241 -21.21 14.48 -0.16
C THR A 241 -19.83 15.13 -0.21
N HIS A 242 -19.07 14.90 -1.29
CA HIS A 242 -17.69 15.38 -1.44
C HIS A 242 -17.46 15.96 -2.83
N VAL A 243 -16.74 17.08 -2.88
CA VAL A 243 -16.08 17.58 -4.08
C VAL A 243 -14.58 17.35 -3.93
N VAL A 244 -14.01 16.53 -4.83
CA VAL A 244 -12.56 16.30 -4.88
C VAL A 244 -11.94 17.27 -5.88
N ALA A 245 -11.04 18.13 -5.41
CA ALA A 245 -10.46 19.20 -6.23
C ALA A 245 -9.01 19.55 -5.86
N ASN A 246 -8.26 20.09 -6.82
CA ASN A 246 -6.88 20.56 -6.60
C ASN A 246 -6.81 22.00 -6.08
N SER A 247 -7.85 22.80 -6.33
CA SER A 247 -7.88 24.22 -5.98
C SER A 247 -9.31 24.72 -5.76
N LEU A 248 -9.41 25.85 -5.06
CA LEU A 248 -10.68 26.55 -4.86
C LEU A 248 -11.12 27.31 -6.12
N GLY A 249 -12.33 27.88 -6.08
CA GLY A 249 -12.81 28.81 -7.10
C GLY A 249 -13.39 28.17 -8.35
N THR A 250 -13.92 26.95 -8.26
CA THR A 250 -14.84 26.40 -9.26
C THR A 250 -16.27 26.47 -8.76
N ASP A 251 -17.24 26.47 -9.67
CA ASP A 251 -18.66 26.44 -9.31
C ASP A 251 -18.99 25.21 -8.46
N LYS A 252 -18.35 24.06 -8.76
CA LYS A 252 -18.54 22.84 -7.97
C LYS A 252 -18.06 22.99 -6.53
N VAL A 253 -16.88 23.59 -6.34
CA VAL A 253 -16.32 23.85 -5.00
C VAL A 253 -17.17 24.87 -4.25
N ASN A 254 -17.54 25.99 -4.90
CA ASN A 254 -18.37 27.03 -4.29
C ASN A 254 -19.74 26.48 -3.87
N TRP A 255 -20.35 25.64 -4.71
CA TRP A 255 -21.60 24.94 -4.38
C TRP A 255 -21.44 24.09 -3.13
N ALA A 256 -20.41 23.25 -3.06
CA ALA A 256 -20.17 22.38 -1.91
C ALA A 256 -19.99 23.18 -0.62
N LEU A 257 -19.16 24.23 -0.64
CA LEU A 257 -18.97 25.12 0.51
C LEU A 257 -20.28 25.76 0.96
N SER A 258 -21.11 26.24 0.03
CA SER A 258 -22.41 26.86 0.34
C SER A 258 -23.42 25.90 0.96
N ARG A 259 -23.26 24.59 0.72
CA ARG A 259 -24.15 23.52 1.21
C ARG A 259 -23.54 22.70 2.35
N GLY A 260 -22.39 23.12 2.88
CA GLY A 260 -21.69 22.39 3.94
C GLY A 260 -21.24 20.99 3.54
N ARG A 261 -20.93 20.76 2.26
CA ARG A 261 -20.35 19.51 1.75
C ARG A 261 -18.82 19.57 1.85
N PHE A 262 -18.18 18.41 1.92
CA PHE A 262 -16.73 18.33 2.04
C PHE A 262 -16.06 18.74 0.73
N VAL A 263 -15.00 19.54 0.84
CA VAL A 263 -14.11 19.87 -0.27
C VAL A 263 -12.71 19.40 0.10
N VAL A 264 -12.24 18.37 -0.61
CA VAL A 264 -11.01 17.64 -0.26
C VAL A 264 -10.05 17.53 -1.44
N HIS A 265 -8.75 17.48 -1.15
CA HIS A 265 -7.70 17.21 -2.13
C HIS A 265 -7.76 15.74 -2.61
N PRO A 266 -7.37 15.40 -3.86
CA PRO A 266 -7.26 14.02 -4.35
C PRO A 266 -6.58 13.03 -3.39
N GLY A 267 -5.58 13.53 -2.66
CA GLY A 267 -4.87 12.78 -1.62
C GLY A 267 -5.78 12.15 -0.56
N TRP A 268 -7.01 12.65 -0.36
CA TRP A 268 -7.98 12.03 0.55
C TRP A 268 -8.41 10.64 0.07
N VAL A 269 -8.68 10.48 -1.23
CA VAL A 269 -9.03 9.18 -1.83
C VAL A 269 -7.82 8.25 -1.78
N GLU A 270 -6.64 8.76 -2.15
CA GLU A 270 -5.39 7.99 -2.16
C GLU A 270 -5.01 7.50 -0.77
N ALA A 271 -5.02 8.39 0.24
CA ALA A 271 -4.75 8.05 1.62
C ALA A 271 -5.80 7.06 2.17
N SER A 272 -7.08 7.23 1.81
CA SER A 272 -8.12 6.30 2.23
C SER A 272 -7.88 4.89 1.69
N ALA A 273 -7.43 4.80 0.43
CA ALA A 273 -7.10 3.54 -0.21
C ALA A 273 -5.84 2.89 0.39
N LEU A 274 -4.77 3.65 0.59
CA LEU A 274 -3.49 3.14 1.10
C LEU A 274 -3.54 2.74 2.58
N LEU A 275 -4.29 3.47 3.39
CA LEU A 275 -4.47 3.18 4.83
C LEU A 275 -5.63 2.22 5.10
N TYR A 276 -6.37 1.80 4.06
CA TYR A 276 -7.53 0.92 4.18
C TYR A 276 -8.57 1.39 5.22
N ARG A 277 -8.76 2.71 5.31
CA ARG A 277 -9.71 3.38 6.21
C ARG A 277 -10.09 4.73 5.61
N ARG A 278 -11.30 5.23 5.88
CA ARG A 278 -11.66 6.56 5.41
C ARG A 278 -10.78 7.60 6.09
N ALA A 279 -10.00 8.34 5.29
CA ALA A 279 -9.20 9.43 5.79
C ALA A 279 -10.09 10.55 6.32
N ASN A 280 -9.63 11.29 7.34
CA ASN A 280 -10.35 12.43 7.85
C ASN A 280 -10.36 13.55 6.80
N GLU A 281 -11.54 14.04 6.45
CA GLU A 281 -11.71 15.06 5.41
C GLU A 281 -10.97 16.36 5.74
N HIS A 282 -10.83 16.70 7.03
CA HIS A 282 -10.20 17.94 7.48
C HIS A 282 -8.69 17.95 7.23
N ASP A 283 -8.04 16.78 7.29
CA ASP A 283 -6.60 16.65 7.03
C ASP A 283 -6.26 16.91 5.55
N PHE A 284 -7.27 16.79 4.68
CA PHE A 284 -7.16 16.96 3.24
C PHE A 284 -7.97 18.15 2.71
N ALA A 285 -8.46 19.03 3.60
CA ALA A 285 -9.19 20.22 3.19
C ALA A 285 -8.29 21.15 2.34
N ILE A 286 -8.85 21.69 1.26
CA ILE A 286 -8.13 22.64 0.40
C ILE A 286 -8.05 24.00 1.13
N LYS A 287 -6.83 24.43 1.47
CA LYS A 287 -6.58 25.71 2.12
C LYS A 287 -6.55 26.85 1.09
N GLN A 288 -7.00 28.04 1.48
CA GLN A 288 -6.72 29.26 0.73
C GLN A 288 -5.20 29.51 0.78
N GLN A 289 -4.58 29.72 -0.38
CA GLN A 289 -3.20 30.18 -0.49
C GLN A 289 -3.07 31.62 -0.05
#